data_AF-A0A918ZUP4-F1
#
_entry.id   AF-A0A918ZUP4-F1
#
_cell.length_a   1.000
_cell.length_b   1.000
_cell.length_c   1.000
_cell.angle_alpha   90.00
_cell.angle_beta   90.00
_cell.angle_gamma   90.00
#
_symmetry.space_group_name_H-M   'P 1'
#
loop_
_entity.id
_entity.type
_entity.pdbx_description
1 polymer ?
#
loop_
_entity_poly.entity_id
_entity_poly.type
_entity_poly.pdbx_seq_one_letter_code
_entity_poly.pdbx_strand_id
1 'polypeptide(L)'
;MFGREGRPTPLGAAFAEYGRIAKTEHLLRMVDPVDGTYRRQMNRQLTVQESRHKLAREVCHGKRGAIHQAYRDGMEDQLGSLGLVLNATVLWTTRYIDAAVAQLQAEGHEIREEDITRLSPLKHRNLNLLGRYNFTASAPAAGALRPLRDPDAPELDEDDESVD
;
A
#
# COMPACT_ATOMS: atom_id res chain seq x y z
N MET A 1 -20.20 3.54 -30.50
CA MET A 1 -21.17 2.70 -29.79
C MET A 1 -20.97 1.25 -30.26
N PHE A 2 -20.23 0.44 -29.50
CA PHE A 2 -19.80 -0.92 -29.91
C PHE A 2 -20.83 -2.02 -29.62
N GLY A 3 -22.00 -1.65 -29.08
CA GLY A 3 -23.14 -2.53 -28.89
C GLY A 3 -24.44 -1.76 -29.00
N ARG A 4 -25.51 -2.46 -29.37
CA ARG A 4 -26.88 -1.95 -29.41
C ARG A 4 -27.78 -2.97 -28.70
N GLU A 5 -28.58 -2.51 -27.74
CA GLU A 5 -29.55 -3.36 -27.00
C GLU A 5 -28.91 -4.64 -26.44
N GLY A 6 -27.68 -4.54 -25.90
CA GLY A 6 -26.96 -5.66 -25.30
C GLY A 6 -26.32 -6.64 -26.29
N ARG A 7 -26.47 -6.45 -27.61
CA ARG A 7 -25.78 -7.23 -28.64
C ARG A 7 -24.61 -6.44 -29.23
N PRO A 8 -23.41 -7.03 -29.33
CA PRO A 8 -22.29 -6.39 -29.99
C PRO A 8 -22.62 -6.16 -31.47
N THR A 9 -22.28 -4.98 -31.99
CA THR A 9 -22.34 -4.73 -33.44
C THR A 9 -21.27 -5.58 -34.14
N PRO A 10 -21.33 -5.80 -35.47
CA PRO A 10 -20.27 -6.53 -36.19
C PRO A 10 -18.87 -5.97 -35.92
N LEU A 11 -18.76 -4.64 -35.82
CA LEU A 11 -17.52 -3.96 -35.42
C LEU A 11 -17.14 -4.25 -33.96
N GLY A 12 -18.11 -4.22 -33.03
CA GLY A 12 -17.88 -4.58 -31.64
C GLY A 12 -17.45 -6.04 -31.45
N ALA A 13 -18.01 -6.95 -32.25
CA ALA A 13 -17.62 -8.36 -32.28
C ALA A 13 -16.19 -8.53 -32.82
N ALA A 14 -15.82 -7.81 -33.89
CA ALA A 14 -14.46 -7.81 -34.41
C ALA A 14 -13.43 -7.30 -33.38
N PHE A 15 -13.76 -6.24 -32.62
CA PHE A 15 -12.90 -5.77 -31.52
C PHE A 15 -12.81 -6.76 -30.37
N ALA A 16 -13.90 -7.48 -30.05
CA ALA A 16 -13.87 -8.53 -29.04
C ALA A 16 -13.00 -9.73 -29.45
N GLU A 17 -13.03 -10.12 -30.73
CA GLU A 17 -12.13 -11.13 -31.30
C GLU A 17 -10.67 -10.65 -31.28
N TYR A 18 -10.42 -9.40 -31.68
CA TYR A 18 -9.09 -8.81 -31.60
C TYR A 18 -8.54 -8.80 -30.16
N GLY A 19 -9.37 -8.41 -29.18
CA GLY A 19 -9.00 -8.42 -27.77
C GLY A 19 -8.72 -9.83 -27.22
N ARG A 20 -9.34 -10.88 -27.79
CA ARG A 20 -9.04 -12.27 -27.43
C ARG A 20 -7.60 -12.66 -27.75
N ILE A 21 -7.00 -12.11 -28.83
CA ILE A 21 -5.60 -12.39 -29.18
C ILE A 21 -4.67 -11.95 -28.03
N ALA A 22 -4.81 -10.72 -27.56
CA ALA A 22 -4.04 -10.19 -26.44
C ALA A 22 -4.29 -10.97 -25.14
N LYS A 23 -5.54 -11.39 -24.88
CA LYS A 23 -5.88 -12.23 -23.73
C LYS A 23 -5.20 -13.60 -23.80
N THR A 24 -5.20 -14.23 -24.98
CA THR A 24 -4.53 -15.53 -25.20
C THR A 24 -3.03 -15.40 -24.98
N GLU A 25 -2.39 -14.37 -25.54
CA GLU A 25 -0.97 -14.11 -25.32
C GLU A 25 -0.65 -13.89 -23.84
N HIS A 26 -1.46 -13.11 -23.12
CA HIS A 26 -1.34 -12.91 -21.68
C HIS A 26 -1.41 -14.24 -20.90
N LEU A 27 -2.40 -15.09 -21.22
CA LEU A 27 -2.57 -16.38 -20.55
C LEU A 27 -1.41 -17.33 -20.84
N LEU A 28 -0.92 -17.39 -22.08
CA LEU A 28 0.24 -18.20 -22.44
C LEU A 28 1.49 -17.77 -21.66
N ARG A 29 1.76 -16.45 -21.58
CA ARG A 29 2.86 -15.92 -20.76
C ARG A 29 2.66 -16.16 -19.26
N MET A 30 1.43 -16.24 -18.79
CA MET A 30 1.13 -16.47 -17.36
C MET A 30 1.34 -17.93 -16.95
N VAL A 31 1.02 -18.87 -17.84
CA VAL A 31 1.08 -20.33 -17.58
C VAL A 31 2.42 -20.95 -18.00
N ASP A 32 3.31 -20.18 -18.66
CA ASP A 32 4.62 -20.65 -19.08
C ASP A 32 5.39 -21.34 -17.93
N PRO A 33 5.65 -22.67 -18.04
CA PRO A 33 6.34 -23.41 -17.00
C PRO A 33 7.85 -23.16 -16.98
N VAL A 34 8.42 -22.65 -18.08
CA VAL A 34 9.84 -22.37 -18.24
C VAL A 34 10.14 -20.94 -17.79
N ASP A 35 9.30 -19.97 -18.17
CA ASP A 35 9.47 -18.56 -17.81
C ASP A 35 8.46 -18.07 -16.76
N GLY A 36 8.86 -18.09 -15.49
CA GLY A 36 8.07 -17.54 -14.40
C GLY A 36 8.17 -16.02 -14.21
N THR A 37 8.93 -15.28 -15.03
CA THR A 37 9.18 -13.84 -14.82
C THR A 37 7.90 -13.00 -14.93
N TYR A 38 7.08 -13.26 -15.95
CA TYR A 38 5.82 -12.54 -16.19
C TYR A 38 4.84 -12.69 -15.02
N ARG A 39 4.64 -13.94 -14.54
CA ARG A 39 3.82 -14.22 -13.37
C ARG A 39 4.35 -13.56 -12.10
N ARG A 40 5.69 -13.57 -11.88
CA ARG A 40 6.32 -12.89 -10.74
C ARG A 40 6.14 -11.38 -10.78
N GLN A 41 6.27 -10.76 -11.97
CA GLN A 41 6.04 -9.32 -12.15
C GLN A 41 4.59 -8.94 -11.83
N MET A 42 3.63 -9.71 -12.36
CA MET A 42 2.21 -9.49 -12.06
C MET A 42 1.91 -9.63 -10.57
N ASN A 43 2.40 -10.70 -9.93
CA ASN A 43 2.24 -10.90 -8.49
C ASN A 43 2.86 -9.75 -7.69
N ARG A 44 4.05 -9.25 -8.07
CA ARG A 44 4.66 -8.09 -7.42
C ARG A 44 3.72 -6.87 -7.46
N GLN A 45 3.13 -6.57 -8.61
CA GLN A 45 2.18 -5.46 -8.75
C GLN A 45 0.90 -5.68 -7.92
N LEU A 46 0.37 -6.91 -7.92
CA LEU A 46 -0.80 -7.26 -7.10
C LEU A 46 -0.50 -7.09 -5.61
N THR A 47 0.66 -7.57 -5.13
CA THR A 47 1.09 -7.41 -3.74
C THR A 47 1.21 -5.94 -3.34
N VAL A 48 1.66 -5.04 -4.24
CA VAL A 48 1.67 -3.60 -3.97
C VAL A 48 0.25 -3.06 -3.77
N GLN A 49 -0.69 -3.40 -4.68
CA GLN A 49 -2.08 -2.95 -4.56
C GLN A 49 -2.75 -3.52 -3.29
N GLU A 50 -2.55 -4.79 -3.01
CA GLU A 50 -3.11 -5.45 -1.82
C GLU A 50 -2.55 -4.84 -0.53
N SER A 51 -1.25 -4.56 -0.47
CA SER A 51 -0.62 -3.90 0.67
C SER A 51 -1.17 -2.49 0.88
N ARG A 52 -1.39 -1.74 -0.21
CA ARG A 52 -2.03 -0.42 -0.17
C ARG A 52 -3.48 -0.50 0.32
N HIS A 53 -4.25 -1.47 -0.17
CA HIS A 53 -5.63 -1.70 0.27
C HIS A 53 -5.71 -2.15 1.73
N LYS A 54 -4.72 -2.92 2.21
CA LYS A 54 -4.61 -3.27 3.63
C LYS A 54 -4.38 -2.02 4.47
N LEU A 55 -3.38 -1.20 4.12
CA LEU A 55 -3.13 0.07 4.81
C LEU A 55 -4.35 1.00 4.78
N ALA A 56 -5.04 1.10 3.63
CA ALA A 56 -6.27 1.90 3.48
C ALA A 56 -7.36 1.48 4.47
N ARG A 57 -7.55 0.18 4.68
CA ARG A 57 -8.53 -0.35 5.64
C ARG A 57 -8.14 -0.07 7.08
N GLU A 58 -6.85 -0.10 7.42
CA GLU A 58 -6.38 0.19 8.76
C GLU A 58 -6.47 1.69 9.08
N VAL A 59 -6.15 2.56 8.11
CA VAL A 59 -6.28 4.02 8.25
C VAL A 59 -7.76 4.43 8.35
N CYS A 60 -8.62 3.88 7.50
CA CYS A 60 -10.07 4.12 7.53
C CYS A 60 -10.74 3.24 8.59
N HIS A 61 -10.40 3.47 9.87
CA HIS A 61 -10.96 2.75 10.99
C HIS A 61 -12.36 3.30 11.35
N GLY A 62 -13.35 2.40 11.30
CA GLY A 62 -14.78 2.70 11.46
C GLY A 62 -15.60 1.94 10.42
N LYS A 63 -16.54 1.08 10.86
CA LYS A 63 -17.36 0.19 10.00
C LYS A 63 -16.55 -0.79 9.10
N ARG A 64 -15.44 -1.36 9.57
CA ARG A 64 -14.62 -2.37 8.84
C ARG A 64 -14.08 -1.88 7.46
N GLY A 65 -13.82 -0.58 7.31
CA GLY A 65 -13.33 -0.01 6.05
C GLY A 65 -14.41 0.10 4.96
N ALA A 66 -15.69 0.00 5.32
CA ALA A 66 -16.81 0.16 4.40
C ALA A 66 -17.38 1.60 4.45
N ILE A 67 -17.16 2.35 3.36
CA ILE A 67 -17.73 3.68 3.14
C ILE A 67 -19.24 3.53 2.94
N HIS A 68 -20.02 4.00 3.91
CA HIS A 68 -21.48 4.06 3.81
C HIS A 68 -21.90 5.52 3.76
N GLN A 69 -21.97 6.10 2.56
CA GLN A 69 -22.67 7.35 2.30
C GLN A 69 -23.67 7.16 1.16
N ALA A 70 -24.83 7.80 1.29
CA ALA A 70 -25.94 7.67 0.35
C ALA A 70 -25.75 8.48 -0.96
N TYR A 71 -24.64 9.19 -1.12
CA TYR A 71 -24.39 10.12 -2.24
C TYR A 71 -23.02 9.88 -2.89
N ARG A 72 -22.95 9.99 -4.22
CA ARG A 72 -21.76 9.68 -5.03
C ARG A 72 -20.61 10.68 -4.79
N ASP A 73 -20.92 11.96 -4.71
CA ASP A 73 -19.92 13.04 -4.51
C ASP A 73 -19.24 12.95 -3.13
N GLY A 74 -19.99 12.58 -2.09
CA GLY A 74 -19.43 12.36 -0.75
C GLY A 74 -18.48 11.17 -0.65
N MET A 75 -18.66 10.14 -1.51
CA MET A 75 -17.71 9.03 -1.61
C MET A 75 -16.43 9.44 -2.33
N GLU A 76 -16.50 10.31 -3.35
CA GLU A 76 -15.33 10.80 -4.08
C GLU A 76 -14.43 11.65 -3.18
N ASP A 77 -15.00 12.54 -2.36
CA ASP A 77 -14.24 13.34 -1.38
C ASP A 77 -13.60 12.47 -0.28
N GLN A 78 -14.31 11.44 0.19
CA GLN A 78 -13.75 10.48 1.16
C GLN A 78 -12.63 9.63 0.56
N LEU A 79 -12.76 9.19 -0.69
CA LEU A 79 -11.71 8.45 -1.38
C LEU A 79 -10.51 9.35 -1.70
N GLY A 80 -10.74 10.61 -2.07
CA GLY A 80 -9.70 11.60 -2.30
C GLY A 80 -8.89 11.91 -1.04
N SER A 81 -9.59 12.22 0.07
CA SER A 81 -8.95 12.48 1.36
C SER A 81 -8.23 11.26 1.92
N LEU A 82 -8.81 10.06 1.83
CA LEU A 82 -8.14 8.81 2.20
C LEU A 82 -6.88 8.59 1.34
N GLY A 83 -6.97 8.86 0.04
CA GLY A 83 -5.83 8.81 -0.87
C GLY A 83 -4.68 9.75 -0.45
N LEU A 84 -5.01 10.97 -0.03
CA LEU A 84 -4.02 11.94 0.47
C LEU A 84 -3.35 11.47 1.76
N VAL A 85 -4.14 11.00 2.74
CA VAL A 85 -3.60 10.49 4.01
C VAL A 85 -2.69 9.28 3.76
N LEU A 86 -3.12 8.35 2.91
CA LEU A 86 -2.30 7.18 2.54
C LEU A 86 -0.98 7.59 1.91
N ASN A 87 -1.00 8.52 0.96
CA ASN A 87 0.22 9.00 0.30
C ASN A 87 1.14 9.72 1.29
N ALA A 88 0.60 10.53 2.20
CA ALA A 88 1.37 11.20 3.24
C ALA A 88 2.03 10.18 4.20
N THR A 89 1.29 9.16 4.61
CA THR A 89 1.79 8.05 5.43
C THR A 89 2.92 7.30 4.72
N VAL A 90 2.74 6.94 3.45
CA VAL A 90 3.77 6.26 2.66
C VAL A 90 5.02 7.12 2.51
N LEU A 91 4.86 8.42 2.25
CA LEU A 91 5.97 9.37 2.18
C LEU A 91 6.73 9.44 3.51
N TRP A 92 6.01 9.53 4.63
CA TRP A 92 6.59 9.52 5.95
C TRP A 92 7.39 8.23 6.20
N THR A 93 6.79 7.06 6.00
CA THR A 93 7.47 5.77 6.16
C THR A 93 8.71 5.66 5.27
N THR A 94 8.64 6.13 4.02
CA THR A 94 9.79 6.13 3.10
C THR A 94 10.95 6.97 3.66
N ARG A 95 10.66 8.17 4.18
CA ARG A 95 11.68 9.05 4.77
C ARG A 95 12.34 8.43 6.01
N TYR A 96 11.59 7.69 6.82
CA TYR A 96 12.14 6.99 7.99
C TYR A 96 12.94 5.74 7.59
N ILE A 97 12.54 5.01 6.55
CA ILE A 97 13.32 3.90 6.02
C ILE A 97 14.68 4.41 5.52
N ASP A 98 14.70 5.53 4.79
CA ASP A 98 15.94 6.15 4.30
C ASP A 98 16.87 6.55 5.46
N ALA A 99 16.33 7.19 6.49
CA ALA A 99 17.08 7.52 7.70
C ALA A 99 17.60 6.28 8.45
N ALA A 100 16.82 5.21 8.53
CA ALA A 100 17.24 3.94 9.14
C ALA A 100 18.37 3.28 8.36
N VAL A 101 18.30 3.27 7.02
CA VAL A 101 19.37 2.76 6.16
C VAL A 101 20.66 3.57 6.35
N ALA A 102 20.56 4.90 6.39
CA ALA A 102 21.70 5.78 6.63
C ALA A 102 22.35 5.55 8.00
N GLN A 103 21.55 5.36 9.06
CA GLN A 103 22.05 5.05 10.39
C GLN A 103 22.77 3.69 10.43
N LEU A 104 22.15 2.64 9.88
CA LEU A 104 22.75 1.30 9.83
C LEU A 104 24.08 1.28 9.05
N GLN A 105 24.18 2.06 7.96
CA GLN A 105 25.44 2.23 7.23
C GLN A 105 26.50 2.93 8.09
N ALA A 106 26.12 3.95 8.85
CA ALA A 106 27.03 4.66 9.75
C ALA A 106 27.52 3.78 10.92
N GLU A 107 26.68 2.85 11.37
CA GLU A 107 27.02 1.83 12.38
C GLU A 107 27.91 0.70 11.83
N GLY A 108 28.17 0.69 10.52
CA GLY A 108 29.07 -0.26 9.86
C GLY A 108 28.40 -1.54 9.38
N HIS A 109 27.07 -1.60 9.33
CA HIS A 109 26.36 -2.74 8.76
C HIS A 109 26.49 -2.78 7.23
N GLU A 110 26.82 -3.96 6.69
CA GLU A 110 26.85 -4.18 5.25
C GLU A 110 25.43 -4.28 4.70
N ILE A 111 24.97 -3.24 3.99
CA ILE A 111 23.65 -3.21 3.33
C ILE A 111 23.86 -3.38 1.84
N ARG A 112 23.34 -4.48 1.28
CA ARG A 112 23.37 -4.73 -0.16
C ARG A 112 22.31 -3.89 -0.86
N GLU A 113 22.65 -3.35 -2.03
CA GLU A 113 21.71 -2.58 -2.85
C GLU A 113 20.47 -3.41 -3.22
N GLU A 114 20.63 -4.72 -3.42
CA GLU A 114 19.54 -5.67 -3.66
C GLU A 114 18.49 -5.68 -2.53
N ASP A 115 18.91 -5.49 -1.28
CA ASP A 115 17.99 -5.49 -0.13
C ASP A 115 17.20 -4.18 -0.07
N ILE A 116 17.83 -3.06 -0.42
CA ILE A 116 17.17 -1.75 -0.52
C ILE A 116 16.03 -1.81 -1.55
N THR A 117 16.25 -2.45 -2.70
CA THR A 117 15.20 -2.58 -3.73
C THR A 117 13.98 -3.41 -3.29
N ARG A 118 14.12 -4.21 -2.23
CA ARG A 118 13.04 -5.07 -1.69
C ARG A 118 12.27 -4.39 -0.56
N LEU A 119 12.72 -3.22 -0.08
CA LEU A 119 12.04 -2.47 0.96
C LEU A 119 10.67 -1.99 0.45
N SER A 120 9.63 -2.20 1.26
CA SER A 120 8.28 -1.75 0.95
C SER A 120 7.87 -0.67 1.95
N PRO A 121 7.60 0.57 1.50
CA PRO A 121 7.13 1.66 2.35
C PRO A 121 5.66 1.50 2.77
N LEU A 122 4.99 0.45 2.29
CA LEU A 122 3.63 0.10 2.66
C LEU A 122 3.55 -0.70 3.97
N LYS A 123 4.69 -1.05 4.61
CA LYS A 123 4.70 -1.60 5.97
C LYS A 123 4.29 -0.51 6.97
N HIS A 124 3.41 -0.87 7.91
CA HIS A 124 2.75 0.11 8.79
C HIS A 124 2.57 -0.36 10.23
N ARG A 125 3.25 -1.44 10.65
CA ARG A 125 3.24 -1.91 12.06
C ARG A 125 3.77 -0.84 13.03
N ASN A 126 4.60 0.08 12.54
CA ASN A 126 5.17 1.18 13.30
C ASN A 126 4.21 2.38 13.48
N LEU A 127 3.05 2.38 12.84
CA LEU A 127 2.07 3.45 12.92
C LEU A 127 1.00 3.09 13.94
N ASN A 128 0.81 3.96 14.93
CA ASN A 128 -0.36 3.85 15.79
C ASN A 128 -1.54 4.56 15.10
N LEU A 129 -2.53 3.77 14.68
CA LEU A 129 -3.73 4.24 13.97
C LEU A 129 -4.97 4.29 14.88
N LEU A 130 -4.92 3.72 16.10
CA LEU A 130 -6.02 3.64 17.04
C LEU A 130 -5.65 4.24 18.40
N GLY A 131 -6.62 4.78 19.12
CA GLY A 131 -6.42 5.28 20.49
C GLY A 131 -6.46 6.80 20.61
N ARG A 132 -5.96 7.31 21.75
CA ARG A 132 -6.00 8.74 22.10
C ARG A 132 -4.66 9.38 21.79
N TYR A 133 -4.68 10.38 20.90
CA TYR A 133 -3.49 11.13 20.54
C TYR A 133 -3.37 12.39 21.40
N ASN A 134 -2.31 12.45 22.21
CA ASN A 134 -1.89 13.67 22.87
C ASN A 134 -0.78 14.33 22.06
N PHE A 135 -1.13 15.37 21.31
CA PHE A 135 -0.15 16.17 20.59
C PHE A 135 0.44 17.22 21.53
N THR A 136 1.50 16.87 22.25
CA THR A 136 2.38 17.89 22.81
C THR A 136 3.19 18.49 21.65
N ALA A 137 3.27 19.81 21.57
CA ALA A 137 3.94 20.53 20.48
C ALA A 137 5.48 20.41 20.53
N SER A 138 6.01 19.23 20.82
CA SER A 138 7.40 18.85 20.54
C SER A 138 7.47 18.38 19.08
N ALA A 139 7.15 19.29 18.16
CA ALA A 139 7.49 19.08 16.76
C ALA A 139 9.02 19.22 16.65
N PRO A 140 9.73 18.25 16.05
CA PRO A 140 11.14 18.44 15.74
C PRO A 140 11.33 19.72 14.92
N ALA A 141 12.37 20.48 15.21
CA ALA A 141 12.63 21.74 14.54
C ALA A 141 12.69 21.56 13.01
N ALA A 142 11.97 22.42 12.27
CA ALA A 142 12.12 22.69 10.84
C ALA A 142 12.50 21.48 9.93
N GLY A 143 11.75 20.37 10.01
CA GLY A 143 11.93 19.22 9.11
C GLY A 143 12.91 18.14 9.59
N ALA A 144 13.41 18.26 10.82
CA ALA A 144 14.11 17.16 11.49
C ALA A 144 13.19 15.95 11.68
N LEU A 145 13.76 14.75 11.56
CA LEU A 145 13.06 13.51 11.87
C LEU A 145 12.99 13.32 13.39
N ARG A 146 11.97 12.60 13.85
CA ARG A 146 11.97 12.09 15.22
C ARG A 146 13.10 11.04 15.33
N PRO A 147 13.71 10.89 16.51
CA PRO A 147 14.67 9.81 16.74
C PRO A 147 14.09 8.46 16.33
N LEU A 148 14.92 7.61 15.73
CA LEU A 148 14.52 6.24 15.43
C LEU A 148 14.25 5.48 16.74
N ARG A 149 13.36 4.49 16.67
CA ARG A 149 13.11 3.59 17.80
C ARG A 149 14.29 2.65 17.97
N ASP A 150 14.66 2.42 19.22
CA ASP A 150 15.60 1.37 19.60
C ASP A 150 14.92 0.00 19.42
N PRO A 151 15.45 -0.90 18.58
CA PRO A 151 14.90 -2.24 18.40
C PRO A 151 15.05 -3.14 19.62
N ASP A 152 15.97 -2.83 20.54
CA ASP A 152 16.23 -3.61 21.75
C ASP A 152 15.43 -3.11 22.97
N ALA A 153 14.72 -1.99 22.82
CA ALA A 153 13.79 -1.51 23.83
C ALA A 153 12.58 -2.46 23.94
N PRO A 154 12.09 -2.75 25.17
CA PRO A 154 10.91 -3.60 25.33
C PRO A 154 9.73 -2.99 24.55
N GLU A 155 9.09 -3.80 23.69
CA GLU A 155 7.79 -3.44 23.12
C GLU A 155 6.86 -3.23 24.31
N LEU A 156 6.29 -2.02 24.43
CA LEU A 156 5.26 -1.76 25.44
C LEU A 156 4.02 -2.54 25.00
N ASP A 157 3.87 -3.76 25.51
CA ASP A 157 2.67 -4.57 25.35
C ASP A 157 1.50 -3.79 26.00
N GLU A 158 0.59 -3.26 25.20
CA GLU A 158 -0.65 -2.61 25.64
C GLU A 158 -1.77 -3.63 25.97
N ASP A 159 -1.41 -4.88 26.30
CA ASP A 159 -2.35 -5.97 26.60
C ASP A 159 -2.09 -6.58 27.98
N ASP A 160 -2.27 -5.78 29.06
CA ASP A 160 -2.46 -6.35 30.41
C ASP A 160 -3.36 -5.45 31.28
N GLU A 161 -4.59 -5.21 30.82
CA GLU A 161 -5.71 -4.79 31.68
C GLU A 161 -6.97 -5.61 31.35
N SER A 162 -6.91 -6.92 31.60
CA SER A 162 -8.09 -7.67 32.04
C SER A 162 -8.03 -7.80 33.55
N VAL A 163 -8.57 -6.79 34.24
CA VAL A 163 -8.80 -6.81 35.69
C VAL A 163 -9.86 -7.87 36.01
N ASP A 164 -9.58 -8.64 37.07
CA ASP A 164 -10.46 -9.59 37.77
C ASP A 164 -11.93 -9.15 37.91
#